data_AF-V2UKW6-F1
#
_entry.id   AF-V2UKW6-F1
#
_cell.length_a   1.000
_cell.length_b   1.000
_cell.length_c   1.000
_cell.angle_alpha   90.00
_cell.angle_beta   90.00
_cell.angle_gamma   90.00
#
_symmetry.space_group_name_H-M   'P 1'
#
loop_
_entity.id
_entity.type
_entity.pdbx_description
1 polymer ?
#
loop_
_entity_poly.entity_id
_entity_poly.type
_entity_poly.pdbx_seq_one_letter_code
_entity_poly.pdbx_strand_id
1 'polypeptide(L)'
;MLKKPSERQKIQEILDKIEDDSFTPSDIDLILIKLREYSKPKSLFQEISHFAAHNEIRDQGNTFYHMNGFFSSMLFHTKHSFDGKEPLDFSKPIPGYVIEKIKFNIYLSKDTFTEKYKCSLTQFESKFNNVFQKIKGTNTYKLKGTLKGTVRKVTEDMLQLLISQPLFTQEQIIEEFINVLKENQFSIDENLYKLRCEKIILFIIFLMHGTEYSITEEIKSISFIDINQEDDLRILSLNAHVPTPYKDTLITCVYPLISTKLDYLYHCSEKIIQSGINEKNRDMLIIKNRKLDF
;
A
#
# COMPACT_ATOMS: atom_id res chain seq x y z
N MET A 1 -9.98 -22.16 -6.58
CA MET A 1 -9.44 -23.51 -6.33
C MET A 1 -8.46 -23.93 -7.41
N LEU A 2 -7.19 -24.10 -7.06
CA LEU A 2 -6.15 -24.70 -7.90
C LEU A 2 -6.54 -26.14 -8.27
N LYS A 3 -6.69 -26.40 -9.59
CA LYS A 3 -7.25 -27.68 -10.10
C LYS A 3 -6.20 -28.72 -10.46
N LYS A 4 -4.95 -28.32 -10.75
CA LYS A 4 -3.92 -29.24 -11.24
C LYS A 4 -3.31 -30.03 -10.07
N PRO A 5 -3.46 -31.38 -10.04
CA PRO A 5 -3.06 -32.18 -8.87
C PRO A 5 -1.57 -32.06 -8.53
N SER A 6 -0.69 -32.09 -9.54
CA SER A 6 0.76 -31.98 -9.33
C SER A 6 1.19 -30.61 -8.81
N GLU A 7 0.44 -29.54 -9.10
CA GLU A 7 0.72 -28.22 -8.52
C GLU A 7 0.16 -28.12 -7.11
N ARG A 8 -1.01 -28.69 -6.84
CA ARG A 8 -1.53 -28.79 -5.47
C ARG A 8 -0.57 -29.53 -4.55
N GLN A 9 -0.04 -30.68 -4.99
CA GLN A 9 0.90 -31.45 -4.20
C GLN A 9 2.15 -30.62 -3.87
N LYS A 10 2.73 -29.94 -4.87
CA LYS A 10 3.88 -29.06 -4.65
C LYS A 10 3.59 -27.93 -3.66
N ILE A 11 2.39 -27.33 -3.74
CA ILE A 11 1.99 -26.33 -2.75
C ILE A 11 1.87 -26.97 -1.38
N GLN A 12 1.19 -28.12 -1.24
CA GLN A 12 1.06 -28.80 0.05
C GLN A 12 2.43 -29.12 0.67
N GLU A 13 3.39 -29.63 -0.12
CA GLU A 13 4.77 -29.88 0.35
C GLU A 13 5.43 -28.60 0.90
N ILE A 14 5.13 -27.43 0.34
CA ILE A 14 5.60 -26.15 0.86
C ILE A 14 4.84 -25.74 2.12
N LEU A 15 3.53 -25.98 2.18
CA LEU A 15 2.72 -25.70 3.35
C LEU A 15 3.22 -26.51 4.56
N ASP A 16 3.60 -27.77 4.33
CA ASP A 16 4.20 -28.64 5.35
C ASP A 16 5.55 -28.06 5.84
N LYS A 17 6.36 -27.47 4.93
CA LYS A 17 7.58 -26.74 5.31
C LYS A 17 7.33 -25.44 6.09
N ILE A 18 6.15 -24.84 5.95
CA ILE A 18 5.80 -23.67 6.76
C ILE A 18 5.50 -24.14 8.18
N GLU A 19 4.74 -25.22 8.33
CA GLU A 19 4.41 -25.81 9.62
C GLU A 19 5.66 -26.24 10.41
N ASP A 20 6.63 -26.86 9.72
CA ASP A 20 7.92 -27.28 10.31
C ASP A 20 8.98 -26.17 10.44
N ASP A 21 8.67 -24.94 10.01
CA ASP A 21 9.57 -23.77 9.98
C ASP A 21 10.81 -23.88 9.07
N SER A 22 10.86 -24.83 8.14
CA SER A 22 11.99 -25.02 7.21
C SER A 22 11.89 -24.21 5.91
N PHE A 23 10.75 -23.53 5.67
CA PHE A 23 10.51 -22.76 4.44
C PHE A 23 11.48 -21.59 4.21
N THR A 24 11.63 -21.23 2.94
CA THR A 24 12.53 -20.21 2.40
C THR A 24 11.75 -19.08 1.69
N PRO A 25 12.39 -17.95 1.31
CA PRO A 25 11.72 -16.90 0.54
C PRO A 25 11.09 -17.43 -0.76
N SER A 26 11.80 -18.28 -1.50
CA SER A 26 11.32 -18.87 -2.75
C SER A 26 10.07 -19.74 -2.60
N ASP A 27 9.89 -20.35 -1.42
CA ASP A 27 8.69 -21.11 -1.09
C ASP A 27 7.45 -20.19 -1.00
N ILE A 28 7.59 -19.00 -0.39
CA ILE A 28 6.52 -17.99 -0.33
C ILE A 28 6.23 -17.40 -1.71
N ASP A 29 7.27 -17.08 -2.49
CA ASP A 29 7.11 -16.60 -3.87
C ASP A 29 6.32 -17.60 -4.72
N LEU A 30 6.62 -18.90 -4.58
CA LEU A 30 5.93 -19.94 -5.33
C LEU A 30 4.45 -20.06 -4.93
N ILE A 31 4.12 -19.94 -3.64
CA ILE A 31 2.72 -19.89 -3.17
C ILE A 31 1.99 -18.69 -3.80
N LEU A 32 2.59 -17.51 -3.70
CA LEU A 32 2.01 -16.26 -4.24
C LEU A 32 1.76 -16.39 -5.75
N ILE A 33 2.75 -16.83 -6.52
CA ILE A 33 2.64 -17.02 -7.97
C ILE A 33 1.55 -18.03 -8.32
N LYS A 34 1.52 -19.19 -7.63
CA LYS A 34 0.60 -20.28 -7.98
C LYS A 34 -0.83 -20.04 -7.54
N LEU A 35 -1.05 -19.35 -6.43
CA LEU A 35 -2.39 -19.09 -5.90
C LEU A 35 -2.95 -17.74 -6.35
N ARG A 36 -2.17 -16.88 -7.00
CA ARG A 36 -2.59 -15.56 -7.53
C ARG A 36 -3.94 -15.59 -8.24
N GLU A 37 -4.11 -16.48 -9.22
CA GLU A 37 -5.32 -16.59 -10.05
C GLU A 37 -6.46 -17.32 -9.35
N TYR A 38 -6.17 -17.94 -8.20
CA TYR A 38 -7.13 -18.66 -7.37
C TYR A 38 -7.43 -17.94 -6.06
N SER A 39 -7.03 -16.67 -5.96
CA SER A 39 -7.40 -15.74 -4.89
C SER A 39 -8.51 -14.80 -5.36
N LYS A 40 -9.18 -14.14 -4.41
CA LYS A 40 -10.25 -13.21 -4.73
C LYS A 40 -9.73 -12.01 -5.54
N PRO A 41 -10.41 -11.59 -6.61
CA PRO A 41 -10.00 -10.42 -7.37
C PRO A 41 -9.88 -9.16 -6.50
N LYS A 42 -8.79 -8.40 -6.67
CA LYS A 42 -8.44 -7.19 -5.91
C LYS A 42 -8.28 -7.41 -4.41
N SER A 43 -8.07 -8.65 -3.97
CA SER A 43 -7.77 -8.92 -2.57
C SER A 43 -6.32 -8.56 -2.24
N LEU A 44 -6.03 -8.43 -0.95
CA LEU A 44 -4.68 -8.12 -0.47
C LEU A 44 -3.67 -9.19 -0.96
N PHE A 45 -4.03 -10.47 -0.90
CA PHE A 45 -3.17 -11.55 -1.37
C PHE A 45 -2.89 -11.43 -2.87
N GLN A 46 -3.91 -11.11 -3.67
CA GLN A 46 -3.71 -10.91 -5.10
C GLN A 46 -2.77 -9.73 -5.37
N GLU A 47 -2.93 -8.62 -4.63
CA GLU A 47 -2.04 -7.45 -4.73
C GLU A 47 -0.59 -7.83 -4.45
N ILE A 48 -0.31 -8.51 -3.32
CA ILE A 48 1.04 -8.96 -2.96
C ILE A 48 1.58 -9.95 -4.00
N SER A 49 0.75 -10.87 -4.48
CA SER A 49 1.15 -11.87 -5.48
C SER A 49 1.56 -11.27 -6.82
N HIS A 50 1.10 -10.06 -7.15
CA HIS A 50 1.56 -9.38 -8.34
C HIS A 50 3.03 -8.93 -8.25
N PHE A 51 3.57 -8.68 -7.05
CA PHE A 51 4.98 -8.35 -6.87
C PHE A 51 5.87 -9.57 -7.11
N ALA A 52 5.46 -10.77 -6.67
CA ALA A 52 6.19 -12.01 -6.94
C ALA A 52 6.26 -12.35 -8.44
N ALA A 53 5.22 -12.02 -9.20
CA ALA A 53 5.13 -12.37 -10.62
C ALA A 53 5.70 -11.30 -11.57
N HIS A 54 5.70 -10.04 -11.15
CA HIS A 54 6.13 -8.89 -11.95
C HIS A 54 6.90 -7.92 -11.04
N ASN A 55 8.23 -8.11 -10.97
CA ASN A 55 9.13 -7.34 -10.11
C ASN A 55 9.53 -5.96 -10.66
N GLU A 56 8.83 -5.46 -11.69
CA GLU A 56 9.16 -4.21 -12.38
C GLU A 56 8.20 -3.06 -12.05
N ILE A 57 8.54 -1.87 -12.56
CA ILE A 57 7.83 -0.60 -12.37
C ILE A 57 6.32 -0.79 -12.37
N ARG A 58 5.69 -0.35 -11.29
CA ARG A 58 4.25 -0.48 -11.04
C ARG A 58 3.52 0.83 -11.33
N ASP A 59 2.43 0.73 -12.08
CA ASP A 59 1.54 1.84 -12.44
C ASP A 59 0.04 1.52 -12.16
N GLN A 60 -0.22 0.39 -11.49
CA GLN A 60 -1.55 -0.10 -11.19
C GLN A 60 -1.57 -0.95 -9.91
N GLY A 61 -2.78 -1.28 -9.45
CA GLY A 61 -3.01 -2.04 -8.21
C GLY A 61 -3.34 -1.15 -7.01
N ASN A 62 -3.67 -1.79 -5.89
CA ASN A 62 -4.06 -1.08 -4.68
C ASN A 62 -2.88 -0.29 -4.07
N THR A 63 -1.67 -0.85 -4.14
CA THR A 63 -0.46 -0.16 -3.66
C THR A 63 -0.22 1.12 -4.45
N PHE A 64 -0.31 1.06 -5.78
CA PHE A 64 -0.20 2.24 -6.64
C PHE A 64 -1.30 3.29 -6.34
N TYR A 65 -2.56 2.86 -6.21
CA TYR A 65 -3.67 3.75 -5.88
C TYR A 65 -3.41 4.55 -4.59
N HIS A 66 -2.88 3.89 -3.56
CA HIS A 66 -2.55 4.53 -2.29
C HIS A 66 -1.41 5.54 -2.40
N MET A 67 -0.31 5.20 -3.07
CA MET A 67 0.78 6.16 -3.26
C MET A 67 0.37 7.34 -4.13
N ASN A 68 -0.38 7.11 -5.21
CA ASN A 68 -0.86 8.21 -6.05
C ASN A 68 -1.85 9.11 -5.28
N GLY A 69 -2.71 8.54 -4.44
CA GLY A 69 -3.61 9.28 -3.55
C GLY A 69 -2.87 10.09 -2.49
N PHE A 70 -1.81 9.53 -1.91
CA PHE A 70 -0.94 10.23 -0.97
C PHE A 70 -0.13 11.34 -1.67
N PHE A 71 0.44 11.07 -2.83
CA PHE A 71 1.11 12.07 -3.68
C PHE A 71 0.16 13.23 -4.01
N SER A 72 -1.06 12.94 -4.47
CA SER A 72 -2.09 13.95 -4.73
C SER A 72 -2.43 14.77 -3.48
N SER A 73 -2.42 14.13 -2.30
CA SER A 73 -2.62 14.82 -1.03
C SER A 73 -1.47 15.77 -0.68
N MET A 74 -0.22 15.34 -0.85
CA MET A 74 0.96 16.17 -0.61
C MET A 74 1.08 17.30 -1.63
N LEU A 75 0.83 17.01 -2.91
CA LEU A 75 0.82 18.01 -3.98
C LEU A 75 -0.24 19.10 -3.75
N PHE A 76 -1.41 18.71 -3.24
CA PHE A 76 -2.42 19.69 -2.84
C PHE A 76 -1.94 20.60 -1.72
N HIS A 77 -1.40 20.03 -0.64
CA HIS A 77 -0.98 20.82 0.53
C HIS A 77 0.19 21.73 0.21
N THR A 78 1.18 21.25 -0.55
CA THR A 78 2.33 22.04 -0.99
C THR A 78 1.94 23.22 -1.87
N LYS A 79 0.95 23.06 -2.76
CA LYS A 79 0.49 24.13 -3.67
C LYS A 79 -0.53 25.09 -3.03
N HIS A 80 -1.52 24.54 -2.33
CA HIS A 80 -2.72 25.30 -1.94
C HIS A 80 -2.82 25.60 -0.44
N SER A 81 -2.04 24.95 0.42
CA SER A 81 -2.24 25.04 1.88
C SER A 81 -1.04 25.60 2.63
N PHE A 82 0.17 25.07 2.41
CA PHE A 82 1.35 25.46 3.21
C PHE A 82 1.77 26.91 2.99
N ASP A 83 1.84 27.35 1.73
CA ASP A 83 2.31 28.69 1.41
C ASP A 83 1.16 29.71 1.21
N GLY A 84 -0.08 29.23 1.08
CA GLY A 84 -1.29 30.05 0.87
C GLY A 84 -1.31 30.92 -0.40
N LYS A 85 -0.28 30.81 -1.26
CA LYS A 85 -0.09 31.66 -2.45
C LYS A 85 -1.05 31.34 -3.59
N GLU A 86 -1.46 30.09 -3.70
CA GLU A 86 -2.39 29.63 -4.73
C GLU A 86 -3.64 29.04 -4.07
N PRO A 87 -4.58 29.85 -3.55
CA PRO A 87 -5.80 29.31 -2.99
C PRO A 87 -6.61 28.57 -4.06
N LEU A 88 -7.23 27.45 -3.68
CA LEU A 88 -8.08 26.68 -4.58
C LEU A 88 -9.31 27.52 -4.99
N ASP A 89 -9.48 27.73 -6.29
CA ASP A 89 -10.59 28.49 -6.88
C ASP A 89 -11.51 27.57 -7.71
N PHE A 90 -12.69 27.28 -7.16
CA PHE A 90 -13.69 26.42 -7.81
C PHE A 90 -14.39 27.07 -9.03
N SER A 91 -14.17 28.36 -9.30
CA SER A 91 -14.66 29.00 -10.53
C SER A 91 -13.80 28.68 -11.76
N LYS A 92 -12.58 28.18 -11.55
CA LYS A 92 -11.63 27.78 -12.59
C LYS A 92 -11.61 26.26 -12.76
N PRO A 93 -11.06 25.74 -13.88
CA PRO A 93 -10.80 24.31 -14.02
C PRO A 93 -9.93 23.78 -12.87
N ILE A 94 -10.41 22.75 -12.20
CA ILE A 94 -9.82 22.13 -11.03
C ILE A 94 -8.84 21.03 -11.50
N PRO A 95 -7.58 21.03 -11.04
CA PRO A 95 -6.64 19.98 -11.39
C PRO A 95 -7.07 18.58 -10.93
N GLY A 96 -6.71 17.54 -11.68
CA GLY A 96 -7.05 16.15 -11.38
C GLY A 96 -6.61 15.69 -9.98
N TYR A 97 -5.41 16.07 -9.54
CA TYR A 97 -4.89 15.70 -8.21
C TYR A 97 -5.78 16.19 -7.05
N VAL A 98 -6.51 17.30 -7.23
CA VAL A 98 -7.45 17.80 -6.20
C VAL A 98 -8.62 16.83 -6.07
N ILE A 99 -9.14 16.34 -7.20
CA ILE A 99 -10.23 15.36 -7.22
C ILE A 99 -9.76 13.99 -6.72
N GLU A 100 -8.55 13.58 -7.10
CA GLU A 100 -7.92 12.35 -6.61
C GLU A 100 -7.71 12.37 -5.10
N LYS A 101 -7.20 13.49 -4.55
CA LYS A 101 -7.10 13.71 -3.10
C LYS A 101 -8.46 13.51 -2.41
N ILE A 102 -9.51 14.18 -2.90
CA ILE A 102 -10.84 14.09 -2.28
C ILE A 102 -11.32 12.63 -2.28
N LYS A 103 -11.22 11.95 -3.42
CA LYS A 103 -11.62 10.53 -3.55
C LYS A 103 -10.80 9.62 -2.65
N PHE A 104 -9.50 9.84 -2.56
CA PHE A 104 -8.60 9.08 -1.71
C PHE A 104 -8.95 9.25 -0.22
N ASN A 105 -9.14 10.48 0.25
CA ASN A 105 -9.52 10.73 1.64
C ASN A 105 -10.91 10.17 1.99
N ILE A 106 -11.84 10.17 1.03
CA ILE A 106 -13.13 9.48 1.18
C ILE A 106 -12.93 7.98 1.33
N TYR A 107 -12.10 7.37 0.49
CA TYR A 107 -11.78 5.94 0.56
C TYR A 107 -11.19 5.57 1.93
N LEU A 108 -10.25 6.36 2.46
CA LEU A 108 -9.65 6.13 3.78
C LEU A 108 -10.65 6.34 4.92
N SER A 109 -11.67 7.18 4.73
CA SER A 109 -12.70 7.48 5.72
C SER A 109 -13.98 6.66 5.55
N LYS A 110 -13.99 5.65 4.67
CA LYS A 110 -15.22 4.95 4.23
C LYS A 110 -16.02 4.35 5.40
N ASP A 111 -15.33 3.84 6.42
CA ASP A 111 -15.95 3.12 7.54
C ASP A 111 -16.70 4.07 8.49
N THR A 112 -16.26 5.32 8.60
CA THR A 112 -16.90 6.35 9.44
C THR A 112 -17.77 7.33 8.63
N PHE A 113 -17.77 7.21 7.30
CA PHE A 113 -18.38 8.18 6.38
C PHE A 113 -19.89 8.35 6.65
N THR A 114 -20.63 7.24 6.71
CA THR A 114 -22.09 7.28 6.88
C THR A 114 -22.48 7.86 8.23
N GLU A 115 -21.76 7.50 9.29
CA GLU A 115 -22.00 8.03 10.63
C GLU A 115 -21.73 9.54 10.70
N LYS A 116 -20.61 10.00 10.11
CA LYS A 116 -20.19 11.41 10.16
C LYS A 116 -21.07 12.32 9.30
N TYR A 117 -21.42 11.90 8.09
CA TYR A 117 -22.11 12.75 7.11
C TYR A 117 -23.61 12.46 6.97
N LYS A 118 -24.12 11.44 7.67
CA LYS A 118 -25.53 11.03 7.65
C LYS A 118 -26.06 10.79 6.22
N CYS A 119 -25.20 10.25 5.34
CA CYS A 119 -25.55 9.88 3.97
C CYS A 119 -24.72 8.68 3.52
N SER A 120 -25.23 7.89 2.57
CA SER A 120 -24.47 6.73 2.07
C SER A 120 -23.36 7.18 1.12
N LEU A 121 -22.25 6.44 1.12
CA LEU A 121 -21.10 6.70 0.25
C LEU A 121 -21.49 6.68 -1.22
N THR A 122 -22.26 5.67 -1.67
CA THR A 122 -22.70 5.55 -3.07
C THR A 122 -23.58 6.72 -3.52
N GLN A 123 -24.48 7.20 -2.66
CA GLN A 123 -25.30 8.38 -2.95
C GLN A 123 -24.42 9.63 -3.05
N PHE A 124 -23.43 9.76 -2.17
CA PHE A 124 -22.47 10.85 -2.23
C PHE A 124 -21.64 10.81 -3.52
N GLU A 125 -21.04 9.68 -3.87
CA GLU A 125 -20.20 9.53 -5.06
C GLU A 125 -20.96 9.87 -6.35
N SER A 126 -22.22 9.45 -6.44
CA SER A 126 -23.09 9.82 -7.57
C SER A 126 -23.27 11.34 -7.67
N LYS A 127 -23.57 12.01 -6.55
CA LYS A 127 -23.68 13.48 -6.52
C LYS A 127 -22.34 14.16 -6.82
N PHE A 128 -21.25 13.68 -6.24
CA PHE A 128 -19.91 14.20 -6.41
C PHE A 128 -19.48 14.15 -7.88
N ASN A 129 -19.63 13.00 -8.55
CA ASN A 129 -19.27 12.85 -9.96
C ASN A 129 -20.18 13.67 -10.89
N ASN A 130 -21.42 13.98 -10.48
CA ASN A 130 -22.32 14.83 -11.27
C ASN A 130 -21.96 16.32 -11.14
N VAL A 131 -21.44 16.71 -9.97
CA VAL A 131 -21.00 18.07 -9.64
C VAL A 131 -19.62 18.37 -10.21
N PHE A 132 -18.65 17.45 -10.09
CA PHE A 132 -17.30 17.58 -10.65
C PHE A 132 -17.19 16.82 -11.96
N GLN A 133 -17.28 17.53 -13.08
CA GLN A 133 -17.27 16.92 -14.41
C GLN A 133 -15.89 17.02 -15.05
N LYS A 134 -15.30 15.88 -15.42
CA LYS A 134 -14.02 15.86 -16.15
C LYS A 134 -14.18 16.57 -17.50
N ILE A 135 -13.25 17.46 -17.81
CA ILE A 135 -13.19 18.12 -19.12
C ILE A 135 -12.56 17.12 -20.10
N LYS A 136 -13.19 16.90 -21.26
CA LYS A 136 -12.76 15.90 -22.23
C LYS A 136 -11.36 16.26 -22.78
N GLY A 137 -10.46 15.28 -22.81
CA GLY A 137 -9.09 15.46 -23.32
C GLY A 137 -8.12 16.14 -22.36
N THR A 138 -8.53 16.40 -21.11
CA THR A 138 -7.65 17.02 -20.10
C THR A 138 -7.64 16.21 -18.79
N ASN A 139 -6.69 16.50 -17.92
CA ASN A 139 -6.71 16.06 -16.52
C ASN A 139 -7.26 17.14 -15.58
N THR A 140 -8.34 17.82 -16.00
CA THR A 140 -8.99 18.87 -15.22
C THR A 140 -10.50 18.67 -15.15
N TYR A 141 -11.12 19.24 -14.13
CA TYR A 141 -12.54 19.11 -13.82
C TYR A 141 -13.20 20.48 -13.75
N LYS A 142 -14.44 20.59 -14.20
CA LYS A 142 -15.27 21.78 -13.98
C LYS A 142 -16.29 21.52 -12.89
N LEU A 143 -16.56 22.54 -12.08
CA LEU A 143 -17.68 22.53 -11.15
C LEU A 143 -18.97 22.86 -11.91
N LYS A 144 -19.95 21.94 -11.87
CA LYS A 144 -21.29 22.17 -12.41
C LYS A 144 -22.14 22.89 -11.36
N GLY A 145 -22.35 24.20 -11.54
CA GLY A 145 -23.12 25.02 -10.60
C GLY A 145 -22.29 25.43 -9.39
N THR A 146 -22.87 25.33 -8.19
CA THR A 146 -22.21 25.74 -6.93
C THR A 146 -22.19 24.59 -5.94
N LEU A 147 -21.10 24.45 -5.17
CA LEU A 147 -21.02 23.51 -4.06
C LEU A 147 -22.01 23.91 -2.96
N LYS A 148 -22.92 22.99 -2.63
CA LYS A 148 -23.94 23.18 -1.58
C LYS A 148 -24.16 21.92 -0.76
N GLY A 149 -24.70 22.08 0.45
CA GLY A 149 -25.12 21.00 1.34
C GLY A 149 -24.00 20.00 1.65
N THR A 150 -24.35 18.71 1.70
CA THR A 150 -23.43 17.62 2.04
C THR A 150 -22.24 17.53 1.09
N VAL A 151 -22.41 17.83 -0.21
CA VAL A 151 -21.31 17.78 -1.18
C VAL A 151 -20.24 18.81 -0.85
N ARG A 152 -20.65 20.03 -0.51
CA ARG A 152 -19.75 21.08 -0.04
C ARG A 152 -19.01 20.65 1.23
N LYS A 153 -19.76 20.25 2.26
CA LYS A 153 -19.19 19.87 3.57
C LYS A 153 -18.16 18.76 3.44
N VAL A 154 -18.49 17.67 2.74
CA VAL A 154 -17.54 16.56 2.54
C VAL A 154 -16.34 17.03 1.72
N THR A 155 -16.54 17.80 0.65
CA THR A 155 -15.41 18.31 -0.16
C THR A 155 -14.47 19.15 0.69
N GLU A 156 -14.98 20.09 1.48
CA GLU A 156 -14.19 20.95 2.38
C GLU A 156 -13.42 20.12 3.42
N ASP A 157 -14.10 19.19 4.10
CA ASP A 157 -13.46 18.29 5.07
C ASP A 157 -12.33 17.47 4.41
N MET A 158 -12.60 16.85 3.26
CA MET A 158 -11.64 15.98 2.57
C MET A 158 -10.44 16.74 2.02
N LEU A 159 -10.58 18.02 1.69
CA LEU A 159 -9.45 18.86 1.28
C LEU A 159 -8.54 19.22 2.46
N GLN A 160 -9.09 19.39 3.66
CA GLN A 160 -8.32 19.71 4.86
C GLN A 160 -7.53 18.51 5.41
N LEU A 161 -7.96 17.29 5.12
CA LEU A 161 -7.34 16.08 5.66
C LEU A 161 -5.98 15.79 5.00
N LEU A 162 -4.99 15.47 5.83
CA LEU A 162 -3.77 14.76 5.43
C LEU A 162 -3.71 13.48 6.24
N ILE A 163 -4.07 12.36 5.62
CA ILE A 163 -4.07 11.04 6.28
C ILE A 163 -2.86 10.27 5.78
N SER A 164 -2.02 9.83 6.71
CA SER A 164 -0.97 8.84 6.48
C SER A 164 -1.25 7.67 7.40
N GLN A 165 -1.58 6.51 6.82
CA GLN A 165 -1.77 5.26 7.54
C GLN A 165 -1.23 4.11 6.70
N PRO A 166 -0.71 3.05 7.34
CA PRO A 166 -0.23 1.86 6.64
C PRO A 166 -1.31 1.32 5.69
N LEU A 167 -0.89 0.95 4.48
CA LEU A 167 -1.78 0.30 3.52
C LEU A 167 -2.22 -1.09 4.01
N PHE A 168 -1.29 -1.87 4.57
CA PHE A 168 -1.55 -3.18 5.15
C PHE A 168 -0.92 -3.31 6.53
N THR A 169 -1.51 -4.14 7.38
CA THR A 169 -0.87 -4.60 8.63
C THR A 169 -0.45 -6.06 8.50
N GLN A 170 0.54 -6.46 9.31
CA GLN A 170 0.97 -7.85 9.46
C GLN A 170 -0.19 -8.83 9.70
N GLU A 171 -1.16 -8.47 10.54
CA GLU A 171 -2.34 -9.31 10.83
C GLU A 171 -3.21 -9.50 9.59
N GLN A 172 -3.50 -8.41 8.87
CA GLN A 172 -4.31 -8.47 7.64
C GLN A 172 -3.65 -9.35 6.58
N ILE A 173 -2.32 -9.27 6.44
CA ILE A 173 -1.57 -10.08 5.48
C ILE A 173 -1.68 -11.57 5.84
N ILE A 174 -1.46 -11.95 7.10
CA ILE A 174 -1.53 -13.36 7.52
C ILE A 174 -2.95 -13.92 7.47
N GLU A 175 -3.94 -13.15 7.89
CA GLU A 175 -5.34 -13.57 7.82
C GLU A 175 -5.75 -13.84 6.37
N GLU A 176 -5.42 -12.93 5.45
CA GLU A 176 -5.69 -13.11 4.03
C GLU A 176 -4.92 -14.31 3.45
N PHE A 177 -3.66 -14.50 3.83
CA PHE A 177 -2.85 -15.65 3.40
C PHE A 177 -3.52 -16.98 3.80
N ILE A 178 -3.93 -17.11 5.07
CA ILE A 178 -4.64 -18.28 5.58
C ILE A 178 -5.99 -18.47 4.87
N ASN A 179 -6.73 -17.39 4.64
CA ASN A 179 -8.02 -17.44 3.95
C ASN A 179 -7.89 -18.00 2.53
N VAL A 180 -6.89 -17.55 1.76
CA VAL A 180 -6.65 -18.07 0.41
C VAL A 180 -6.33 -19.56 0.42
N LEU A 181 -5.55 -20.04 1.41
CA LEU A 181 -5.26 -21.47 1.56
C LEU A 181 -6.52 -22.30 1.85
N LYS A 182 -7.38 -21.81 2.75
CA LYS A 182 -8.67 -22.44 3.09
C LYS A 182 -9.63 -22.46 1.91
N GLU A 183 -9.78 -21.34 1.19
CA GLU A 183 -10.62 -21.24 -0.01
C GLU A 183 -10.14 -22.18 -1.12
N ASN A 184 -8.85 -22.48 -1.15
CA ASN A 184 -8.24 -23.47 -2.03
C ASN A 184 -8.22 -24.89 -1.45
N GLN A 185 -8.82 -25.12 -0.28
CA GLN A 185 -8.98 -26.42 0.38
C GLN A 185 -7.64 -27.13 0.65
N PHE A 186 -6.61 -26.39 1.05
CA PHE A 186 -5.38 -27.00 1.58
C PHE A 186 -5.59 -27.42 3.04
N SER A 187 -4.89 -28.48 3.46
CA SER A 187 -4.85 -28.89 4.87
C SER A 187 -3.76 -28.08 5.54
N ILE A 188 -4.12 -27.26 6.53
CA ILE A 188 -3.20 -26.41 7.29
C ILE A 188 -3.58 -26.37 8.77
N ASP A 189 -2.60 -26.23 9.64
CA ASP A 189 -2.79 -25.80 11.04
C ASP A 189 -2.61 -24.28 11.16
N GLU A 190 -3.72 -23.55 11.27
CA GLU A 190 -3.71 -22.10 11.39
C GLU A 190 -2.84 -21.55 12.53
N ASN A 191 -2.71 -22.29 13.64
CA ASN A 191 -1.91 -21.84 14.78
C ASN A 191 -0.42 -21.86 14.43
N LEU A 192 0.03 -22.84 13.65
CA LEU A 192 1.41 -22.88 13.17
C LEU A 192 1.69 -21.71 12.22
N TYR A 193 0.77 -21.37 11.32
CA TYR A 193 0.94 -20.19 10.44
C TYR A 193 1.01 -18.88 11.23
N LYS A 194 0.16 -18.72 12.25
CA LYS A 194 0.25 -17.57 13.16
C LYS A 194 1.57 -17.54 13.93
N LEU A 195 2.10 -18.70 14.32
CA LEU A 195 3.40 -18.82 14.97
C LEU A 195 4.57 -18.51 14.03
N ARG A 196 4.43 -18.74 12.71
CA ARG A 196 5.44 -18.40 11.68
C ARG A 196 5.22 -17.03 11.02
N CYS A 197 4.22 -16.29 11.48
CA CYS A 197 3.79 -15.00 10.96
C CYS A 197 4.99 -14.08 10.68
N GLU A 198 5.90 -13.94 11.64
CA GLU A 198 7.02 -13.02 11.52
C GLU A 198 7.92 -13.30 10.30
N LYS A 199 8.26 -14.58 10.09
CA LYS A 199 9.12 -15.00 8.99
C LYS A 199 8.41 -14.89 7.64
N ILE A 200 7.10 -15.14 7.59
CA ILE A 200 6.28 -14.91 6.38
C ILE A 200 6.27 -13.41 6.04
N ILE A 201 6.01 -12.54 7.02
CA ILE A 201 5.99 -11.09 6.82
C ILE A 201 7.37 -10.57 6.41
N LEU A 202 8.45 -11.06 7.02
CA LEU A 202 9.81 -10.69 6.62
C LEU A 202 10.06 -10.98 5.13
N PHE A 203 9.58 -12.13 4.64
CA PHE A 203 9.75 -12.50 3.23
C PHE A 203 8.88 -11.61 2.32
N ILE A 204 7.68 -11.23 2.75
CA ILE A 204 6.78 -10.35 2.00
C ILE A 204 7.34 -8.91 1.91
N ILE A 205 7.82 -8.33 3.02
CA ILE A 205 8.40 -6.98 2.97
C ILE A 205 9.70 -6.97 2.15
N PHE A 206 10.47 -8.06 2.19
CA PHE A 206 11.66 -8.23 1.35
C PHE A 206 11.30 -8.35 -0.13
N LEU A 207 10.25 -9.11 -0.46
CA LEU A 207 9.75 -9.24 -1.82
C LEU A 207 9.37 -7.88 -2.42
N MET A 208 8.69 -7.03 -1.63
CA MET A 208 8.21 -5.73 -2.09
C MET A 208 9.26 -4.61 -1.97
N HIS A 209 10.40 -4.85 -1.31
CA HIS A 209 11.47 -3.89 -1.15
C HIS A 209 12.09 -3.50 -2.50
N GLY A 210 12.38 -2.21 -2.70
CA GLY A 210 12.97 -1.67 -3.93
C GLY A 210 12.05 -1.68 -5.15
N THR A 211 10.74 -1.83 -4.97
CA THR A 211 9.80 -1.75 -6.08
C THR A 211 9.63 -0.29 -6.49
N GLU A 212 9.82 0.02 -7.78
CA GLU A 212 9.55 1.33 -8.34
C GLU A 212 8.06 1.50 -8.70
N TYR A 213 7.54 2.71 -8.54
CA TYR A 213 6.17 3.08 -8.88
C TYR A 213 6.14 4.38 -9.69
N SER A 214 5.56 4.34 -10.88
CA SER A 214 5.51 5.48 -11.79
C SER A 214 4.30 6.35 -11.50
N ILE A 215 4.41 7.31 -10.58
CA ILE A 215 3.30 8.20 -10.20
C ILE A 215 2.95 9.14 -11.35
N THR A 216 3.97 9.75 -11.96
CA THR A 216 3.86 10.48 -13.23
C THR A 216 5.00 10.03 -14.16
N GLU A 217 5.10 10.61 -15.37
CA GLU A 217 6.24 10.35 -16.26
C GLU A 217 7.59 10.80 -15.63
N GLU A 218 7.57 11.82 -14.76
CA GLU A 218 8.77 12.41 -14.16
C GLU A 218 8.99 12.00 -12.70
N ILE A 219 7.92 11.56 -12.01
CA ILE A 219 7.96 11.27 -10.57
C ILE A 219 7.83 9.76 -10.35
N LYS A 220 8.92 9.18 -9.86
CA LYS A 220 8.98 7.79 -9.39
C LYS A 220 9.00 7.74 -7.87
N SER A 221 8.23 6.81 -7.32
CA SER A 221 8.31 6.39 -5.93
C SER A 221 9.07 5.07 -5.85
N ILE A 222 9.73 4.79 -4.73
CA ILE A 222 10.39 3.51 -4.49
C ILE A 222 10.07 3.02 -3.08
N SER A 223 9.70 1.75 -2.94
CA SER A 223 9.52 1.13 -1.63
C SER A 223 10.85 0.74 -1.01
N PHE A 224 10.95 0.85 0.31
CA PHE A 224 12.14 0.49 1.06
C PHE A 224 11.76 -0.09 2.43
N ILE A 225 12.66 -0.90 2.99
CA ILE A 225 12.49 -1.42 4.35
C ILE A 225 13.10 -0.37 5.27
N ASP A 226 12.36 -0.01 6.30
CA ASP A 226 12.75 1.00 7.28
C ASP A 226 12.68 0.42 8.69
N ILE A 227 13.46 1.02 9.60
CA ILE A 227 13.42 0.71 11.03
C ILE A 227 12.73 1.88 11.72
N ASN A 228 11.44 1.73 11.99
CA ASN A 228 10.67 2.72 12.73
C ASN A 228 10.85 2.52 14.23
N GLN A 229 10.97 3.62 14.97
CA GLN A 229 10.91 3.59 16.42
C GLN A 229 9.44 3.77 16.88
N GLU A 230 8.92 2.78 17.58
CA GLU A 230 7.66 2.84 18.32
C GLU A 230 7.95 2.66 19.81
N ASP A 231 7.87 3.74 20.57
CA ASP A 231 8.29 3.80 21.98
C ASP A 231 9.74 3.31 22.17
N ASP A 232 9.92 2.24 22.94
CA ASP A 232 11.21 1.59 23.19
C ASP A 232 11.53 0.47 22.18
N LEU A 233 10.61 0.17 21.27
CA LEU A 233 10.77 -0.86 20.26
C LEU A 233 11.20 -0.26 18.92
N ARG A 234 12.02 -1.01 18.20
CA ARG A 234 12.42 -0.68 16.83
C ARG A 234 11.93 -1.79 15.92
N ILE A 235 10.97 -1.46 15.07
CA ILE A 235 10.26 -2.42 14.24
C ILE A 235 10.63 -2.24 12.77
N LEU A 236 10.71 -3.34 12.05
CA LEU A 236 10.81 -3.30 10.59
C LEU A 236 9.47 -2.87 10.00
N SER A 237 9.52 -2.09 8.94
CA SER A 237 8.33 -1.72 8.17
C SER A 237 8.68 -1.65 6.68
N LEU A 238 7.67 -1.72 5.83
CA LEU A 238 7.83 -1.35 4.43
C LEU A 238 7.24 0.04 4.23
N ASN A 239 8.07 0.96 3.77
CA ASN A 239 7.71 2.35 3.47
C ASN A 239 7.91 2.61 1.97
N ALA A 240 7.46 3.76 1.49
CA ALA A 240 7.74 4.26 0.16
C ALA A 240 8.12 5.73 0.17
N HIS A 241 9.16 6.08 -0.57
CA HIS A 241 9.51 7.46 -0.85
C HIS A 241 8.56 8.01 -1.91
N VAL A 242 7.88 9.11 -1.61
CA VAL A 242 6.95 9.80 -2.50
C VAL A 242 7.48 11.21 -2.75
N PRO A 243 8.33 11.41 -3.78
CA PRO A 243 8.84 12.73 -4.13
C PRO A 243 7.68 13.65 -4.51
N THR A 244 7.61 14.82 -3.87
CA THR A 244 6.55 15.80 -4.10
C THR A 244 7.17 17.15 -4.44
N PRO A 245 6.76 17.81 -5.54
CA PRO A 245 7.17 19.17 -5.86
C PRO A 245 6.76 20.15 -4.76
N TYR A 246 7.73 20.94 -4.30
CA TYR A 246 7.50 22.07 -3.40
C TYR A 246 8.47 23.20 -3.77
N LYS A 247 7.93 24.32 -4.27
CA LYS A 247 8.72 25.42 -4.84
C LYS A 247 9.63 24.88 -5.96
N ASP A 248 10.91 25.23 -5.95
CA ASP A 248 11.90 24.83 -6.94
C ASP A 248 12.67 23.53 -6.55
N THR A 249 12.10 22.72 -5.66
CA THR A 249 12.71 21.49 -5.13
C THR A 249 11.71 20.34 -5.02
N LEU A 250 12.21 19.10 -4.92
CA LEU A 250 11.44 17.91 -4.56
C LEU A 250 11.66 17.59 -3.08
N ILE A 251 10.58 17.58 -2.30
CA ILE A 251 10.61 17.03 -0.94
C ILE A 251 10.24 15.56 -0.98
N THR A 252 10.98 14.72 -0.26
CA THR A 252 10.66 13.29 -0.13
C THR A 252 9.71 13.10 1.05
N CYS A 253 8.48 12.70 0.75
CA CYS A 253 7.50 12.31 1.76
C CYS A 253 7.56 10.79 1.94
N VAL A 254 7.39 10.28 3.16
CA VAL A 254 7.38 8.83 3.41
C VAL A 254 5.94 8.36 3.61
N TYR A 255 5.52 7.37 2.81
CA TYR A 255 4.23 6.73 2.94
C TYR A 255 4.39 5.30 3.48
N PRO A 256 3.73 4.94 4.59
CA PRO A 256 3.81 3.58 5.13
C PRO A 256 3.00 2.61 4.26
N LEU A 257 3.66 1.56 3.76
CA LEU A 257 3.01 0.49 3.01
C LEU A 257 2.59 -0.66 3.92
N ILE A 258 3.52 -1.22 4.70
CA ILE A 258 3.26 -2.34 5.59
C ILE A 258 3.77 -2.01 6.99
N SER A 259 2.88 -1.97 7.97
CA SER A 259 3.25 -1.99 9.38
C SER A 259 3.41 -3.42 9.89
N THR A 260 4.40 -3.64 10.73
CA THR A 260 4.71 -4.97 11.28
C THR A 260 4.96 -4.89 12.78
N LYS A 261 5.19 -6.05 13.40
CA LYS A 261 5.68 -6.19 14.78
C LYS A 261 7.06 -6.85 14.82
N LEU A 262 7.78 -6.85 13.69
CA LEU A 262 9.09 -7.47 13.57
C LEU A 262 10.15 -6.63 14.27
N ASP A 263 10.55 -7.03 15.47
CA ASP A 263 11.66 -6.39 16.16
C ASP A 263 12.97 -6.61 15.37
N TYR A 264 13.60 -5.50 15.00
CA TYR A 264 14.80 -5.50 14.17
C TYR A 264 15.96 -6.29 14.80
N LEU A 265 16.04 -6.41 16.13
CA LEU A 265 17.11 -7.15 16.81
C LEU A 265 17.09 -8.66 16.48
N TYR A 266 15.90 -9.22 16.30
CA TYR A 266 15.74 -10.64 15.98
C TYR A 266 15.82 -10.89 14.48
N HIS A 267 15.38 -9.92 13.67
CA HIS A 267 15.19 -10.11 12.23
C HIS A 267 16.29 -9.48 11.37
N CYS A 268 17.26 -8.77 11.95
CA CYS A 268 18.42 -8.23 11.23
C CYS A 268 19.74 -8.89 11.68
N SER A 269 20.72 -8.90 10.76
CA SER A 269 22.10 -9.26 11.06
C SER A 269 22.78 -8.19 11.93
N GLU A 270 23.87 -8.56 12.61
CA GLU A 270 24.66 -7.60 13.39
C GLU A 270 25.17 -6.43 12.54
N LYS A 271 25.52 -6.69 11.27
CA LYS A 271 25.96 -5.65 10.34
C LYS A 271 24.86 -4.60 10.14
N ILE A 272 23.63 -5.05 9.87
CA ILE A 272 22.49 -4.15 9.72
C ILE A 272 22.21 -3.39 11.03
N ILE A 273 22.25 -4.08 12.18
CA ILE A 273 22.01 -3.45 13.49
C ILE A 273 23.04 -2.35 13.76
N GLN A 274 24.30 -2.56 13.38
CA GLN A 274 25.38 -1.60 13.60
C GLN A 274 25.38 -0.44 12.59
N SER A 275 25.06 -0.68 11.32
CA SER A 275 25.16 0.34 10.26
C SER A 275 23.83 0.99 9.86
N GLY A 276 22.70 0.44 10.32
CA GLY A 276 21.37 0.78 9.81
C GLY A 276 21.09 0.23 8.39
N ILE A 277 19.82 0.27 7.98
CA ILE A 277 19.34 -0.19 6.65
C ILE A 277 19.39 0.93 5.58
N ASN A 278 19.53 2.20 5.99
CA ASN A 278 19.15 3.39 5.22
C ASN A 278 19.42 3.34 3.70
N GLU A 279 18.30 3.40 2.97
CA GLU A 279 18.16 3.67 1.53
C GLU A 279 19.04 2.81 0.61
N LYS A 280 19.47 1.64 1.07
CA LYS A 280 20.25 0.75 0.22
C LYS A 280 19.34 0.06 -0.78
N ASN A 281 19.85 -0.05 -2.01
CA ASN A 281 19.15 -0.65 -3.13
C ASN A 281 18.81 -2.12 -2.85
N ARG A 282 17.75 -2.65 -3.48
CA ARG A 282 17.30 -4.04 -3.32
C ARG A 282 18.43 -5.05 -3.49
N ASP A 283 19.34 -4.76 -4.43
CA ASP A 283 20.49 -5.61 -4.74
C ASP A 283 21.49 -5.75 -3.58
N MET A 284 21.43 -4.87 -2.59
CA MET A 284 22.31 -4.90 -1.42
C MET A 284 21.71 -5.67 -0.25
N LEU A 285 20.40 -5.94 -0.24
CA LEU A 285 19.74 -6.66 0.85
C LEU A 285 19.51 -8.11 0.46
N ILE A 286 19.80 -9.01 1.38
CA ILE A 286 19.51 -10.44 1.26
C ILE A 286 18.86 -10.97 2.54
N ILE A 287 18.23 -12.13 2.43
CA ILE A 287 17.84 -12.91 3.62
C ILE A 287 18.84 -14.06 3.80
N LYS A 288 19.58 -14.02 4.90
CA LYS A 288 20.55 -15.05 5.28
C LYS A 288 20.27 -15.51 6.71
N ASN A 289 20.19 -16.83 6.92
CA ASN A 289 19.91 -17.43 8.23
C ASN A 289 18.66 -16.83 8.91
N ARG A 290 17.59 -16.62 8.12
CA ARG A 290 16.32 -16.03 8.58
C ARG A 290 16.42 -14.57 9.06
N LYS A 291 17.51 -13.88 8.74
CA LYS A 291 17.73 -12.47 9.04
C LYS A 291 17.94 -11.69 7.77
N LEU A 292 17.50 -10.45 7.77
CA LEU A 292 17.90 -9.46 6.78
C LEU A 292 19.40 -9.16 6.96
N ASP A 293 20.16 -9.13 5.87
CA ASP A 293 21.60 -8.89 5.86
C ASP A 293 22.04 -8.12 4.59
N PHE A 294 23.31 -7.71 4.55
CA PHE A 294 24.03 -7.24 3.36
C PHE A 294 24.97 -8.31 2.80
#